data_AF-A0A218Q5G9-F1
#
_entry.id   AF-A0A218Q5G9-F1
#
_cell.length_a   1.000
_cell.length_b   1.000
_cell.length_c   1.000
_cell.angle_alpha   90.00
_cell.angle_beta   90.00
_cell.angle_gamma   90.00
#
_symmetry.space_group_name_H-M   'P 1'
#
loop_
_entity.id
_entity.type
_entity.pdbx_description
1 polymer ?
#
loop_
_entity_poly.entity_id
_entity_poly.type
_entity_poly.pdbx_seq_one_letter_code
_entity_poly.pdbx_strand_id
1 'polypeptide(L)'
;MEPITAAAIATLVFSEALKEGGKALGKGVSEQVGQLLSAIRQKFQAAGMEGLLKRAEENPTEKNTSKFQDELETQMEEDEAFANRLQELMTQLKANETINQIVLKGVKVQGKAKVGDIDLTATREGAVNQEALVDSQFGDDLDLGNINMKA
;
A
#
# COMPACT_ATOMS: atom_id res chain seq x y z
N MET A 1 0.85 1.97 20.86
CA MET A 1 0.63 2.12 19.41
C MET A 1 1.98 1.89 18.76
N GLU A 2 2.11 0.93 17.84
CA GLU A 2 3.40 0.70 17.17
C GLU A 2 3.74 1.93 16.29
N PRO A 3 5.00 2.39 16.29
CA PRO A 3 5.43 3.50 15.44
C PRO A 3 5.28 3.11 13.97
N ILE A 4 4.89 4.08 13.15
CA ILE A 4 4.76 3.87 11.71
C ILE A 4 6.13 3.98 11.07
N THR A 5 6.44 3.02 10.21
CA THR A 5 7.72 2.94 9.53
C THR A 5 7.64 3.55 8.13
N ALA A 6 8.77 4.05 7.63
CA ALA A 6 8.88 4.48 6.24
C ALA A 6 8.50 3.35 5.26
N ALA A 7 8.85 2.10 5.59
CA ALA A 7 8.48 0.92 4.81
C ALA A 7 6.96 0.73 4.69
N ALA A 8 6.20 0.95 5.77
CA ALA A 8 4.74 0.85 5.74
C ALA A 8 4.13 1.93 4.84
N ILE A 9 4.66 3.16 4.90
CA ILE A 9 4.21 4.26 4.05
C ILE A 9 4.55 4.01 2.58
N ALA A 10 5.78 3.58 2.30
CA ALA A 10 6.21 3.23 0.95
C ALA A 10 5.34 2.12 0.35
N THR A 11 5.06 1.07 1.14
CA THR A 11 4.17 -0.03 0.71
C THR A 11 2.79 0.49 0.34
N LEU A 12 2.19 1.36 1.16
CA LEU A 12 0.88 1.94 0.87
C LEU A 12 0.90 2.77 -0.43
N VAL A 13 1.86 3.70 -0.53
CA VAL A 13 1.98 4.62 -1.67
C VAL A 13 2.14 3.85 -2.99
N PHE A 14 3.04 2.87 -3.03
CA PHE A 14 3.30 2.13 -4.27
C PHE A 14 2.24 1.06 -4.55
N SER A 15 1.61 0.49 -3.54
CA SER A 15 0.45 -0.41 -3.74
C SER A 15 -0.70 0.32 -4.41
N GLU A 16 -0.95 1.57 -4.03
CA GLU A 16 -2.01 2.38 -4.63
C GLU A 16 -1.66 2.82 -6.07
N ALA A 17 -0.38 3.12 -6.34
CA ALA A 17 0.09 3.44 -7.69
C ALA A 17 -0.05 2.23 -8.65
N LEU A 18 0.18 1.02 -8.13
CA LEU A 18 -0.02 -0.23 -8.87
C LEU A 18 -1.52 -0.51 -9.13
N LYS A 19 -2.41 -0.25 -8.18
CA LYS A 19 -3.87 -0.41 -8.37
C LYS A 19 -4.42 0.47 -9.49
N GLU A 20 -3.89 1.68 -9.62
CA GLU A 20 -4.25 2.62 -10.70
C GLU A 20 -3.58 2.30 -12.04
N GLY A 21 -2.92 1.14 -12.16
CA GLY A 21 -2.29 0.66 -13.39
C GLY A 21 -1.04 1.46 -13.79
N GLY A 22 -0.30 2.00 -12.81
CA GLY A 22 0.92 2.77 -13.05
C GLY A 22 0.67 4.21 -13.53
N LYS A 23 -0.57 4.71 -13.42
CA LYS A 23 -0.85 6.13 -13.59
C LYS A 23 -0.35 6.89 -12.36
N ALA A 24 0.25 8.06 -12.57
CA ALA A 24 0.62 8.95 -11.47
C ALA A 24 -0.58 9.17 -10.54
N LEU A 25 -0.36 9.01 -9.23
CA LEU A 25 -1.36 9.16 -8.16
C LEU A 25 -2.02 10.54 -8.25
N GLY A 26 -3.13 10.65 -8.98
CA GLY A 26 -3.66 11.97 -9.35
C GLY A 26 -5.16 12.06 -9.63
N LYS A 27 -5.89 10.96 -9.89
CA LYS A 27 -7.35 11.02 -10.14
C LYS A 27 -8.21 10.00 -9.38
N GLY A 28 -7.63 8.98 -8.75
CA GLY A 28 -8.37 7.93 -8.02
C GLY A 28 -8.02 7.79 -6.53
N VAL A 29 -6.99 8.50 -6.05
CA VAL A 29 -6.57 8.42 -4.64
C VAL A 29 -7.57 9.10 -3.72
N SER A 30 -7.86 8.45 -2.58
CA SER A 30 -8.69 9.05 -1.53
C SER A 30 -8.07 10.36 -1.04
N GLU A 31 -8.90 11.25 -0.50
CA GLU A 31 -8.46 12.54 0.02
C GLU A 31 -7.35 12.39 1.06
N GLN A 32 -7.45 11.37 1.92
CA GLN A 32 -6.46 11.06 2.95
C GLN A 32 -5.12 10.58 2.36
N VAL A 33 -5.13 9.77 1.29
CA VAL A 33 -3.90 9.39 0.58
C VAL A 33 -3.29 10.62 -0.09
N GLY A 34 -4.11 11.50 -0.67
CA GLY A 34 -3.67 12.78 -1.22
C GLY A 34 -3.00 13.67 -0.18
N GLN A 35 -3.52 13.72 1.05
CA GLN A 35 -2.92 14.47 2.16
C GLN A 35 -1.57 13.87 2.59
N LEU A 36 -1.46 12.53 2.67
CA LEU A 36 -0.21 11.83 2.96
C LEU A 36 0.87 12.16 1.93
N LEU A 37 0.55 12.01 0.64
CA LEU A 37 1.47 12.33 -0.45
C LEU A 37 1.87 13.80 -0.44
N SER A 38 0.93 14.71 -0.15
CA SER A 38 1.20 16.14 -0.07
C SER A 38 2.16 16.47 1.07
N ALA A 39 2.00 15.86 2.24
CA ALA A 39 2.91 16.05 3.37
C ALA A 39 4.34 15.59 3.03
N ILE A 40 4.48 14.43 2.40
CA ILE A 40 5.78 13.90 1.97
C ILE A 40 6.43 14.81 0.92
N ARG A 41 5.67 15.25 -0.09
CA ARG A 41 6.18 16.18 -1.13
C ARG A 41 6.66 17.50 -0.53
N GLN A 42 5.90 18.07 0.40
CA GLN A 42 6.28 19.31 1.07
C GLN A 42 7.57 19.15 1.87
N LYS A 43 7.71 18.05 2.63
CA LYS A 43 8.93 17.78 3.40
C LYS A 43 10.14 17.57 2.51
N PHE A 44 10.00 16.77 1.45
CA PHE A 44 11.09 16.50 0.52
C PHE A 44 11.49 17.76 -0.25
N GLN A 45 10.54 18.63 -0.58
CA GLN A 45 10.84 19.93 -1.17
C GLN A 45 11.61 20.83 -0.20
N ALA A 46 11.19 20.91 1.06
CA ALA A 46 11.91 21.70 2.06
C ALA A 46 13.35 21.22 2.28
N ALA A 47 13.62 19.94 2.06
CA ALA A 47 14.93 19.33 2.19
C ALA A 47 15.74 19.26 0.87
N GLY A 48 15.27 19.84 -0.23
CA GLY A 48 15.98 19.87 -1.52
C GLY A 48 16.01 18.53 -2.27
N MET A 49 15.01 17.69 -2.03
CA MET A 49 14.87 16.33 -2.56
C MET A 49 13.64 16.20 -3.45
N GLU A 50 13.27 17.31 -4.10
CA GLU A 50 12.18 17.36 -5.05
C GLU A 50 12.35 16.28 -6.12
N GLY A 51 11.33 15.45 -6.27
CA GLY A 51 11.27 14.44 -7.32
C GLY A 51 11.72 13.03 -6.93
N LEU A 52 12.20 12.78 -5.71
CA LEU A 52 12.43 11.39 -5.25
C LEU A 52 11.12 10.57 -5.28
N LEU A 53 10.05 11.10 -4.67
CA LEU A 53 8.74 10.47 -4.70
C LEU A 53 8.26 10.28 -6.15
N LYS A 54 8.33 11.34 -6.97
CA LYS A 54 7.88 11.28 -8.37
C LYS A 54 8.65 10.23 -9.18
N ARG A 55 9.97 10.12 -8.99
CA ARG A 55 10.80 9.11 -9.67
C ARG A 55 10.40 7.69 -9.26
N ALA A 56 10.10 7.49 -7.99
CA ALA A 56 9.65 6.19 -7.49
C ALA A 56 8.22 5.87 -7.96
N GLU A 57 7.33 6.87 -8.07
CA GLU A 57 5.98 6.72 -8.63
C GLU A 57 6.02 6.38 -10.14
N GLU A 58 6.82 7.10 -10.93
CA GLU A 58 6.90 6.92 -12.40
C GLU A 58 7.70 5.67 -12.79
N ASN A 59 8.64 5.22 -11.96
CA ASN A 59 9.48 4.06 -12.21
C ASN A 59 9.80 3.30 -10.91
N PRO A 60 8.87 2.47 -10.40
CA PRO A 60 8.95 1.79 -9.10
C PRO A 60 9.91 0.58 -9.13
N THR A 61 11.15 0.80 -9.56
CA THR A 61 12.24 -0.18 -9.38
C THR A 61 12.64 -0.26 -7.93
N GLU A 62 13.14 -1.43 -7.48
CA GLU A 62 13.67 -1.63 -6.13
C GLU A 62 14.63 -0.51 -5.69
N LYS A 63 15.55 -0.11 -6.59
CA LYS A 63 16.47 1.00 -6.34
C LYS A 63 15.76 2.32 -6.04
N ASN A 64 14.70 2.66 -6.79
CA ASN A 64 13.99 3.93 -6.61
C ASN A 64 13.08 3.89 -5.38
N THR A 65 12.44 2.76 -5.10
CA THR A 65 11.58 2.59 -3.92
C THR A 65 12.39 2.56 -2.63
N SER A 66 13.53 1.85 -2.60
CA SER A 66 14.41 1.81 -1.42
C SER A 66 15.01 3.19 -1.16
N LYS A 67 15.49 3.89 -2.20
CA LYS A 67 16.00 5.26 -2.02
C LYS A 67 14.93 6.22 -1.48
N PHE A 68 13.67 6.08 -1.91
CA PHE A 68 12.57 6.86 -1.36
C PHE A 68 12.33 6.50 0.12
N GLN A 69 12.33 5.22 0.46
CA GLN A 69 12.10 4.73 1.82
C GLN A 69 13.20 5.21 2.78
N ASP A 70 14.48 5.04 2.42
CA ASP A 70 15.63 5.42 3.25
C ASP A 70 15.59 6.92 3.57
N GLU A 71 15.24 7.73 2.58
CA GLU A 71 15.14 9.17 2.76
C GLU A 71 13.91 9.57 3.58
N LEU A 72 12.78 8.90 3.37
CA LEU A 72 11.59 9.13 4.18
C LEU A 72 11.87 8.80 5.66
N GLU A 73 12.59 7.71 5.93
CA GLU A 73 13.03 7.31 7.25
C GLU A 73 13.94 8.37 7.87
N THR A 74 14.97 8.81 7.14
CA THR A 74 15.86 9.90 7.57
C THR A 74 15.07 11.15 7.95
N GLN A 75 14.14 11.58 7.10
CA GLN A 75 13.32 12.78 7.38
C GLN A 75 12.36 12.59 8.57
N MET A 76 11.93 11.37 8.86
CA MET A 76 11.10 11.05 10.05
C MET A 76 11.94 11.02 11.33
N GLU A 77 13.18 10.55 11.26
CA GLU A 77 14.11 10.55 12.40
C GLU A 77 14.59 11.97 12.74
N GLU A 78 14.83 12.81 11.73
CA GLU A 78 15.33 14.18 11.90
C GLU A 78 14.24 15.19 12.27
N ASP A 79 12.97 14.90 11.98
CA ASP A 79 11.83 15.80 12.24
C ASP A 79 10.65 15.05 12.85
N GLU A 80 10.60 15.09 14.18
CA GLU A 80 9.54 14.46 14.98
C GLU A 80 8.14 15.00 14.63
N ALA A 81 8.01 16.29 14.29
CA ALA A 81 6.72 16.87 13.93
C ALA A 81 6.22 16.31 12.59
N PHE A 82 7.13 16.11 11.63
CA PHE A 82 6.84 15.42 10.39
C PHE A 82 6.45 13.95 10.63
N ALA A 83 7.21 13.22 11.43
CA ALA A 83 6.90 11.83 11.77
C ALA A 83 5.52 11.68 12.43
N ASN A 84 5.20 12.53 13.41
CA ASN A 84 3.90 12.56 14.07
C ASN A 84 2.76 12.84 13.09
N ARG A 85 2.96 13.79 12.17
CA ARG A 85 1.97 14.09 11.13
C ARG A 85 1.72 12.91 10.20
N LEU A 86 2.77 12.19 9.78
CA LEU A 86 2.63 10.99 8.97
C LEU A 86 1.91 9.87 9.75
N GLN A 87 2.21 9.75 11.05
CA GLN A 87 1.55 8.77 11.91
C GLN A 87 0.06 9.03 12.05
N GLU A 88 -0.35 10.29 12.23
CA GLU A 88 -1.76 10.70 12.28
C GLU A 88 -2.48 10.38 10.97
N LEU A 89 -1.90 10.78 9.82
CA LEU A 89 -2.50 10.54 8.50
C LEU A 89 -2.66 9.04 8.21
N MET A 90 -1.65 8.25 8.53
CA MET A 90 -1.73 6.79 8.39
C MET A 90 -2.72 6.16 9.38
N THR A 91 -2.87 6.71 10.58
CA THR A 91 -3.90 6.25 11.54
C THR A 91 -5.30 6.55 11.02
N GLN A 92 -5.50 7.74 10.44
CA GLN A 92 -6.77 8.12 9.81
C GLN A 92 -7.07 7.27 8.58
N LEU A 93 -6.05 6.90 7.79
CA LEU A 93 -6.19 5.96 6.69
C LEU A 93 -6.65 4.59 7.20
N LYS A 94 -5.96 4.01 8.19
CA LYS A 94 -6.36 2.74 8.83
C LYS A 94 -7.74 2.79 9.50
N ALA A 95 -8.18 3.97 9.95
CA ALA A 95 -9.47 4.16 10.60
C ALA A 95 -10.62 4.37 9.61
N ASN A 96 -10.34 4.98 8.45
CA ASN A 96 -11.31 5.18 7.36
C ASN A 96 -11.32 4.04 6.35
N GLU A 97 -10.37 3.10 6.43
CA GLU A 97 -10.40 1.90 5.63
C GLU A 97 -11.49 0.94 6.14
N THR A 98 -12.58 0.86 5.37
CA THR A 98 -13.00 -0.44 4.84
C THR A 98 -11.75 -1.08 4.22
N ILE A 99 -10.95 -1.81 5.02
CA ILE A 99 -9.78 -2.50 4.51
C ILE A 99 -10.31 -3.57 3.55
N ASN A 100 -10.24 -3.30 2.24
CA ASN A 100 -10.39 -4.36 1.24
C ASN A 100 -9.19 -5.28 1.44
N GLN A 101 -9.38 -6.32 2.24
CA GLN A 101 -8.38 -7.34 2.47
C GLN A 101 -8.33 -8.21 1.21
N ILE A 102 -7.49 -7.83 0.25
CA ILE A 102 -7.29 -8.59 -0.98
C ILE A 102 -6.14 -9.57 -0.74
N VAL A 103 -6.48 -10.85 -0.58
CA VAL A 103 -5.49 -11.87 -0.18
C VAL A 103 -4.58 -12.29 -1.33
N LEU A 104 -5.02 -12.15 -2.58
CA LEU A 104 -4.21 -12.39 -3.78
C LEU A 104 -4.73 -11.49 -4.92
N LYS A 105 -3.91 -10.53 -5.38
CA LYS A 105 -4.23 -9.65 -6.53
C LYS A 105 -3.18 -9.75 -7.62
N GLY A 106 -3.59 -9.92 -8.87
CA GLY A 106 -2.71 -9.81 -10.03
C GLY A 106 -1.68 -10.94 -10.20
N VAL A 107 -1.92 -12.09 -9.57
CA VAL A 107 -1.00 -13.24 -9.68
C VAL A 107 -1.22 -13.92 -11.02
N LYS A 108 -0.14 -14.10 -11.79
CA LYS A 108 -0.12 -14.84 -13.05
C LYS A 108 0.75 -16.09 -12.91
N VAL A 109 0.12 -17.26 -12.85
CA VAL A 109 0.82 -18.54 -12.76
C VAL A 109 0.78 -19.25 -14.11
N GLN A 110 1.95 -19.45 -14.72
CA GLN A 110 2.10 -20.24 -15.94
C GLN A 110 2.38 -21.70 -15.55
N GLY A 111 1.31 -22.46 -15.31
CA GLY A 111 1.35 -23.87 -14.94
C GLY A 111 0.27 -24.24 -13.92
N LYS A 112 0.40 -25.41 -13.29
CA LYS A 112 -0.52 -25.87 -12.25
C LYS A 112 -0.34 -25.07 -10.95
N ALA A 113 -1.42 -24.51 -10.43
CA ALA A 113 -1.45 -23.78 -9.18
C ALA A 113 -2.27 -24.55 -8.14
N LYS A 114 -1.70 -24.77 -6.95
CA LYS A 114 -2.44 -25.29 -5.80
C LYS A 114 -2.44 -24.23 -4.71
N VAL A 115 -3.64 -23.78 -4.35
CA VAL A 115 -3.88 -22.83 -3.28
C VAL A 115 -4.60 -23.60 -2.19
N GLY A 116 -4.02 -23.67 -0.99
CA GLY A 116 -4.65 -24.29 0.17
C GLY A 116 -5.87 -23.52 0.65
N ASP A 117 -6.43 -23.93 1.78
CA ASP A 117 -7.59 -23.25 2.37
C ASP A 117 -7.26 -21.76 2.66
N ILE A 118 -8.20 -20.88 2.32
CA ILE A 118 -8.11 -19.44 2.58
C ILE A 118 -9.11 -19.13 3.69
N ASP A 119 -8.60 -18.81 4.89
CA ASP A 119 -9.39 -18.32 6.01
C ASP A 119 -9.31 -16.80 6.10
N LEU A 120 -10.43 -16.13 5.84
CA LEU A 120 -10.57 -14.67 5.98
C LEU A 120 -11.38 -14.39 7.24
N THR A 121 -10.76 -13.74 8.23
CA THR A 121 -11.43 -13.38 9.49
C THR A 121 -11.39 -11.87 9.65
N ALA A 122 -12.56 -11.23 9.66
CA ALA A 122 -12.69 -9.84 10.08
C ALA A 122 -12.50 -9.77 11.59
N THR A 123 -11.64 -8.88 12.07
CA THR A 123 -11.38 -8.69 13.51
C THR A 123 -12.15 -7.49 14.10
N ARG A 124 -13.05 -6.86 13.32
CA ARG A 124 -13.83 -5.70 13.74
C ARG A 124 -15.30 -5.82 13.34
N GLU A 125 -16.18 -5.40 14.24
CA GLU A 125 -17.59 -5.09 13.94
C GLU A 125 -17.64 -3.85 13.03
N GLY A 126 -17.69 -4.10 11.73
CA GLY A 126 -17.82 -3.10 10.67
C GLY A 126 -17.99 -3.79 9.33
N ALA A 127 -18.55 -3.11 8.34
CA ALA A 127 -18.70 -3.68 7.00
C ALA A 127 -17.32 -3.84 6.34
N VAL A 128 -16.74 -5.03 6.43
CA VAL A 128 -15.49 -5.40 5.75
C VAL A 128 -15.84 -6.04 4.40
N ASN A 129 -15.40 -5.43 3.30
CA ASN A 129 -15.42 -6.08 2.00
C ASN A 129 -14.16 -6.95 1.89
N GLN A 130 -14.37 -8.26 1.95
CA GLN A 130 -13.29 -9.25 1.81
C GLN A 130 -13.33 -9.80 0.39
N GLU A 131 -12.21 -9.71 -0.33
CA GLU A 131 -12.10 -10.19 -1.71
C GLU A 131 -10.93 -11.16 -1.83
N ALA A 132 -11.19 -12.34 -2.38
CA ALA A 132 -10.16 -13.34 -2.70
C ALA A 132 -10.04 -13.50 -4.21
N LEU A 133 -8.81 -13.69 -4.70
CA LEU A 133 -8.51 -14.02 -6.10
C LEU A 133 -8.95 -12.96 -7.12
N VAL A 134 -8.62 -11.70 -6.86
CA VAL A 134 -8.95 -10.59 -7.77
C VAL A 134 -7.91 -10.50 -8.89
N ASP A 135 -8.36 -10.34 -10.12
CA ASP A 135 -7.51 -10.16 -11.32
C ASP A 135 -6.39 -11.22 -11.50
N SER A 136 -6.66 -12.47 -11.11
CA SER A 136 -5.67 -13.56 -11.17
C SER A 136 -5.81 -14.43 -12.42
N GLN A 137 -4.69 -14.84 -13.01
CA GLN A 137 -4.64 -15.69 -14.21
C GLN A 137 -3.88 -16.98 -13.92
N PHE A 138 -4.53 -18.13 -14.10
CA PHE A 138 -3.94 -19.45 -13.91
C PHE A 138 -3.90 -20.17 -15.26
N GLY A 139 -2.73 -20.70 -15.61
CA GLY A 139 -2.44 -21.20 -16.96
C GLY A 139 -3.11 -22.52 -17.30
N ASP A 140 -3.05 -23.51 -16.40
CA ASP A 140 -3.54 -24.87 -16.67
C ASP A 140 -4.63 -25.29 -15.66
N ASP A 141 -4.23 -25.87 -14.53
CA ASP A 141 -5.15 -26.33 -13.47
C ASP A 141 -5.01 -25.43 -12.23
N LEU A 142 -6.15 -25.03 -11.66
CA LEU A 142 -6.23 -24.38 -10.35
C LEU A 142 -6.92 -25.32 -9.36
N ASP A 143 -6.16 -25.82 -8.39
CA ASP A 143 -6.66 -26.59 -7.24
C ASP A 143 -6.80 -25.65 -6.04
N LEU A 144 -8.04 -25.26 -5.74
CA LEU A 144 -8.40 -24.38 -4.63
C LEU A 144 -9.00 -25.19 -3.49
N GLY A 145 -8.41 -25.06 -2.31
CA GLY A 145 -9.02 -25.47 -1.05
C GLY A 145 -10.27 -24.66 -0.69
N ASN A 146 -10.79 -24.85 0.51
CA ASN A 146 -11.96 -24.14 1.00
C ASN A 146 -11.67 -22.65 1.18
N ILE A 147 -12.63 -21.80 0.83
CA ILE A 147 -12.60 -20.38 1.18
C ILE A 147 -13.59 -20.16 2.32
N ASN A 148 -13.06 -19.96 3.53
CA ASN A 148 -13.88 -19.69 4.71
C ASN A 148 -13.85 -18.20 5.00
N MET A 149 -15.01 -17.57 4.93
CA MET A 149 -15.19 -16.15 5.27
C MET A 149 -15.92 -16.04 6.59
N LYS A 150 -15.27 -15.44 7.58
CA LYS A 150 -15.84 -15.15 8.90
C LYS A 150 -15.85 -13.64 9.10
N ALA A 151 -17.05 -13.13 9.31
CA ALA A 151 -17.31 -11.77 9.77
C ALA A 151 -17.17 -11.69 11.30
#